data_AF-A0A2N0G1E9-F1
#
_entry.id   AF-A0A2N0G1E9-F1
#
_cell.length_a   1.000
_cell.length_b   1.000
_cell.length_c   1.000
_cell.angle_alpha   90.00
_cell.angle_beta   90.00
_cell.angle_gamma   90.00
#
_symmetry.space_group_name_H-M   'P 1'
#
loop_
_entity.id
_entity.type
_entity.pdbx_description
1 polymer ?
#
loop_
_entity_poly.entity_id
_entity_poly.type
_entity_poly.pdbx_seq_one_letter_code
_entity_poly.pdbx_strand_id
1 'polypeptide(L)'
;MEKIKKNLHHLREGDSNALIVRLERNQRNLSQMRSQLRSYRCEPKTYNLFERIEALKNTMDRCSKNHKEVIHALKGDENSMGEYVSEAKKQLSEFRKLHENIEDYLSNCE
;
A
#
# COMPACT_ATOMS: atom_id res chain seq x y z
N MET A 1 -20.55 21.32 -27.06
CA MET A 1 -19.22 20.98 -26.48
C MET A 1 -19.28 20.68 -24.97
N GLU A 2 -20.32 21.08 -24.24
CA GLU A 2 -20.47 20.83 -22.78
C GLU A 2 -20.74 19.37 -22.36
N LYS A 3 -21.37 18.55 -23.22
CA LYS A 3 -21.84 17.20 -22.82
C LYS A 3 -20.73 16.15 -22.74
N ILE A 4 -19.62 16.33 -23.46
CA ILE A 4 -18.50 15.39 -23.47
C ILE A 4 -17.65 15.53 -22.19
N LYS A 5 -17.50 16.75 -21.65
CA LYS A 5 -16.76 16.98 -20.39
C LYS A 5 -17.44 16.39 -19.16
N LYS A 6 -18.79 16.38 -19.11
CA LYS A 6 -19.54 15.81 -17.98
C LYS A 6 -19.45 14.29 -17.87
N ASN A 7 -19.34 13.57 -18.98
CA ASN A 7 -19.18 12.10 -18.96
C ASN A 7 -17.77 11.64 -18.57
N LEU A 8 -16.75 12.47 -18.81
CA LEU A 8 -15.38 12.15 -18.40
C LEU A 8 -15.20 12.23 -16.86
N HIS A 9 -15.97 13.12 -16.20
CA HIS A 9 -15.94 13.27 -14.74
C HIS A 9 -16.50 12.04 -14.01
N HIS A 10 -17.57 11.44 -14.53
CA HIS A 10 -18.26 10.33 -13.89
C HIS A 10 -17.50 8.99 -13.97
N LEU A 11 -16.68 8.79 -15.01
CA LEU A 11 -15.75 7.65 -15.11
C LEU A 11 -14.54 7.78 -14.16
N ARG A 12 -14.21 9.00 -13.73
CA ARG A 12 -13.02 9.31 -12.92
C ARG A 12 -13.23 9.09 -11.42
N GLU A 13 -14.44 9.34 -10.93
CA GLU A 13 -14.80 9.19 -9.51
C GLU A 13 -14.95 7.72 -9.09
N GLY A 14 -15.54 6.87 -9.94
CA GLY A 14 -15.73 5.44 -9.66
C GLY A 14 -14.41 4.68 -9.52
N ASP A 15 -13.46 4.94 -10.42
CA ASP A 15 -12.14 4.31 -10.41
C ASP A 15 -11.28 4.82 -9.24
N SER A 16 -11.35 6.12 -8.94
CA SER A 16 -10.59 6.72 -7.83
C SER A 16 -11.12 6.24 -6.47
N ASN A 17 -12.43 6.15 -6.30
CA ASN A 17 -13.05 5.59 -5.09
C ASN A 17 -12.68 4.12 -4.90
N ALA A 18 -12.67 3.32 -5.98
CA ALA A 18 -12.22 1.94 -5.92
C ALA A 18 -10.74 1.82 -5.50
N LEU A 19 -9.87 2.71 -6.00
CA LEU A 19 -8.46 2.77 -5.59
C LEU A 19 -8.29 3.15 -4.12
N ILE A 20 -9.03 4.16 -3.64
CA ILE A 20 -9.04 4.56 -2.24
C ILE A 20 -9.42 3.38 -1.34
N VAL A 21 -10.53 2.70 -1.64
CA VAL A 21 -10.99 1.54 -0.86
C VAL A 21 -9.93 0.43 -0.82
N ARG A 22 -9.24 0.17 -1.93
CA ARG A 22 -8.16 -0.83 -1.98
C ARG A 22 -6.95 -0.41 -1.15
N LEU A 23 -6.52 0.84 -1.22
CA LEU A 23 -5.40 1.37 -0.42
C LEU A 23 -5.74 1.34 1.09
N GLU A 24 -6.97 1.66 1.47
CA GLU A 24 -7.44 1.57 2.86
C GLU A 24 -7.46 0.13 3.38
N ARG A 25 -7.89 -0.83 2.55
CA ARG A 25 -7.80 -2.27 2.88
C ARG A 25 -6.36 -2.70 3.06
N ASN A 26 -5.47 -2.32 2.13
CA ASN A 26 -4.04 -2.64 2.23
C ASN A 26 -3.42 -2.04 3.49
N GLN A 27 -3.86 -0.86 3.92
CA GLN A 27 -3.41 -0.27 5.18
C GLN A 27 -3.77 -1.11 6.42
N ARG A 28 -4.97 -1.67 6.44
CA ARG A 28 -5.37 -2.60 7.50
C ARG A 28 -4.51 -3.87 7.45
N ASN A 29 -4.25 -4.39 6.25
CA ASN A 29 -3.40 -5.57 6.06
C ASN A 29 -1.94 -5.30 6.49
N LEU A 30 -1.38 -4.12 6.21
CA LEU A 30 -0.06 -3.71 6.71
C LEU A 30 -0.02 -3.77 8.24
N SER A 31 -1.07 -3.30 8.91
CA SER A 31 -1.14 -3.34 10.37
C SER A 31 -1.17 -4.78 10.90
N GLN A 32 -1.91 -5.67 10.23
CA GLN A 32 -1.97 -7.10 10.58
C GLN A 32 -0.62 -7.81 10.36
N MET A 33 0.00 -7.62 9.20
CA MET A 33 1.33 -8.18 8.90
C MET A 33 2.38 -7.69 9.91
N ARG A 34 2.27 -6.45 10.37
CA ARG A 34 3.21 -5.90 11.35
C ARG A 34 3.08 -6.61 12.69
N SER A 35 1.85 -6.93 13.10
CA SER A 35 1.60 -7.72 14.30
C SER A 35 2.13 -9.15 14.16
N GLN A 36 2.01 -9.77 12.97
CA GLN A 36 2.58 -11.09 12.71
C GLN A 36 4.10 -11.09 12.85
N LEU A 37 4.79 -10.13 12.21
CA LEU A 37 6.25 -9.99 12.31
C LEU A 37 6.74 -9.67 13.73
N ARG A 38 5.86 -9.19 14.62
CA ARG A 38 6.17 -8.96 16.03
C ARG A 38 5.93 -10.18 16.92
N SER A 39 5.39 -11.27 16.37
CA SER A 39 5.22 -12.52 17.12
C SER A 39 6.57 -13.09 17.54
N TYR A 40 6.63 -13.70 18.73
CA TYR A 40 7.80 -14.47 19.18
C TYR A 40 8.21 -15.57 18.19
N ARG A 41 7.26 -16.11 17.40
CA ARG A 41 7.57 -17.08 16.34
C ARG A 41 8.41 -16.51 15.20
N CYS A 42 8.45 -15.19 15.06
CA CYS A 42 9.18 -14.46 14.02
C CYS A 42 10.41 -13.75 14.58
N GLU A 43 10.84 -14.10 15.80
CA GLU A 43 12.04 -13.52 16.39
C GLU A 43 13.29 -13.94 15.60
N PRO A 44 14.10 -12.99 15.09
CA PRO A 44 15.24 -13.33 14.26
C PRO A 44 16.33 -14.05 15.07
N LYS A 45 16.68 -15.27 14.67
CA LYS A 45 17.69 -16.11 15.35
C LYS A 45 19.11 -15.90 14.82
N THR A 46 19.24 -15.21 13.68
CA THR A 46 20.51 -14.93 13.03
C THR A 46 20.59 -13.45 12.65
N TYR A 47 21.81 -12.95 12.49
CA TYR A 47 22.05 -11.58 12.04
C TYR A 47 21.35 -11.28 10.69
N ASN A 48 21.41 -12.22 9.75
CA ASN A 48 20.75 -12.06 8.45
C ASN A 48 19.21 -11.96 8.58
N LEU A 49 18.60 -12.74 9.47
CA LEU A 49 17.16 -12.64 9.74
C LEU A 49 16.81 -11.32 10.41
N PHE A 50 17.69 -10.79 11.26
CA PHE A 50 17.53 -9.47 11.88
C PHE A 50 17.55 -8.36 10.81
N GLU A 51 18.53 -8.37 9.92
CA GLU A 51 18.59 -7.39 8.83
C GLU A 51 17.36 -7.47 7.92
N ARG A 52 16.91 -8.68 7.58
CA ARG A 52 15.71 -8.88 6.75
C ARG A 52 14.45 -8.33 7.43
N ILE A 53 14.22 -8.64 8.70
CA ILE A 53 13.00 -8.18 9.39
C ILE A 53 13.01 -6.66 9.58
N GLU A 54 14.16 -6.05 9.86
CA GLU A 54 14.28 -4.59 9.94
C GLU A 54 14.05 -3.91 8.59
N ALA A 55 14.58 -4.48 7.49
CA ALA A 55 14.31 -4.00 6.14
C ALA A 55 12.82 -4.07 5.78
N LEU A 56 12.13 -5.16 6.17
CA LEU A 56 10.69 -5.32 6.00
C LEU A 56 9.91 -4.25 6.79
N LYS A 57 10.23 -4.05 8.08
CA LYS A 57 9.59 -3.03 8.92
C LYS A 57 9.73 -1.63 8.32
N ASN A 58 10.94 -1.25 7.89
CA ASN A 58 11.19 0.04 7.25
C ASN A 58 10.39 0.21 5.94
N THR A 59 10.30 -0.86 5.15
CA THR A 59 9.51 -0.86 3.90
C THR A 59 8.01 -0.74 4.17
N MET A 60 7.50 -1.41 5.21
CA MET A 60 6.11 -1.29 5.66
C MET A 60 5.78 0.12 6.13
N ASP A 61 6.67 0.76 6.87
CA ASP A 61 6.48 2.14 7.34
C ASP A 61 6.44 3.13 6.18
N ARG A 62 7.33 2.98 5.20
CA ARG A 62 7.31 3.77 3.96
C ARG A 62 6.03 3.55 3.15
N CYS A 63 5.65 2.30 2.92
CA CYS A 63 4.43 1.95 2.19
C CYS A 63 3.18 2.50 2.89
N SER A 64 3.14 2.42 4.22
CA SER A 64 2.06 2.97 5.04
C SER A 64 1.95 4.50 4.88
N LYS A 65 3.08 5.21 4.96
CA LYS A 65 3.12 6.67 4.75
C LYS A 65 2.62 7.04 3.36
N ASN A 66 3.15 6.41 2.31
CA ASN A 66 2.77 6.69 0.93
C ASN A 66 1.28 6.40 0.67
N HIS A 67 0.74 5.30 1.20
CA HIS A 67 -0.70 5.01 1.10
C HIS A 67 -1.56 6.13 1.70
N LYS A 68 -1.19 6.66 2.88
CA LYS A 68 -1.93 7.74 3.52
C LYS A 68 -1.89 9.03 2.70
N GLU A 69 -0.72 9.37 2.16
CA GLU A 69 -0.53 10.55 1.31
C GLU A 69 -1.37 10.44 0.03
N VAL A 70 -1.33 9.30 -0.67
CA VAL A 70 -2.10 9.07 -1.89
C VAL A 70 -3.61 9.04 -1.60
N ILE A 71 -4.05 8.41 -0.51
CA ILE A 71 -5.47 8.43 -0.11
C ILE A 71 -5.92 9.87 0.17
N HIS A 72 -5.12 10.65 0.90
CA HIS A 72 -5.46 12.04 1.19
C HIS A 72 -5.54 12.88 -0.09
N ALA A 73 -4.59 12.68 -1.00
CA ALA A 73 -4.57 13.36 -2.29
C ALA A 73 -5.72 12.97 -3.23
N LEU A 74 -6.10 11.69 -3.28
CA LEU A 74 -7.24 11.21 -4.07
C LEU A 74 -8.59 11.66 -3.49
N LYS A 75 -8.65 11.91 -2.18
CA LYS A 75 -9.82 12.51 -1.51
C LYS A 75 -9.85 14.04 -1.65
N GLY A 76 -8.72 14.66 -2.01
CA GLY A 76 -8.57 16.09 -2.29
C GLY A 76 -8.91 16.46 -3.74
N ASP A 77 -9.12 17.75 -3.98
CA ASP A 77 -9.78 18.33 -5.15
C ASP A 77 -9.13 18.05 -6.53
N GLU A 78 -9.94 18.21 -7.58
CA GLU A 78 -9.93 17.53 -8.90
C GLU A 78 -8.73 17.75 -9.86
N ASN A 79 -7.80 18.65 -9.53
CA ASN A 79 -6.83 19.18 -10.50
C ASN A 79 -5.63 18.27 -10.81
N SER A 80 -5.29 17.30 -9.94
CA SER A 80 -4.14 16.40 -10.10
C SER A 80 -4.47 14.91 -10.00
N MET A 81 -5.76 14.56 -10.05
CA MET A 81 -6.25 13.19 -9.88
C MET A 81 -5.65 12.18 -10.89
N GLY A 82 -5.17 12.61 -12.06
CA GLY A 82 -4.50 11.71 -13.02
C GLY A 82 -3.14 11.18 -12.52
N GLU A 83 -2.34 12.03 -11.90
CA GLU A 83 -1.03 11.67 -11.36
C GLU A 83 -1.20 10.76 -10.13
N TYR A 84 -2.14 11.11 -9.25
CA TYR A 84 -2.42 10.31 -8.05
C TYR A 84 -3.05 8.95 -8.35
N VAL A 85 -3.82 8.80 -9.44
CA VAL A 85 -4.29 7.50 -9.90
C VAL A 85 -3.13 6.61 -10.36
N SER A 86 -2.14 7.19 -11.04
CA SER A 86 -0.92 6.46 -11.44
C SER A 86 -0.11 6.03 -10.20
N GLU A 87 0.12 6.97 -9.27
CA GLU A 87 0.84 6.67 -8.04
C GLU A 87 0.10 5.63 -7.18
N ALA A 88 -1.24 5.69 -7.10
CA ALA A 88 -2.04 4.67 -6.42
C ALA A 88 -1.82 3.27 -7.01
N LYS A 89 -1.80 3.13 -8.34
CA LYS A 89 -1.53 1.84 -9.00
C LYS A 89 -0.12 1.34 -8.69
N LYS A 90 0.87 2.23 -8.68
CA LYS A 90 2.25 1.89 -8.29
C LYS A 90 2.31 1.42 -6.84
N GLN A 91 1.68 2.14 -5.92
CA GLN A 91 1.61 1.77 -4.50
C GLN A 91 0.93 0.40 -4.29
N LEU A 92 -0.13 0.08 -5.04
CA LEU A 92 -0.75 -1.25 -5.02
C LEU A 92 0.20 -2.36 -5.47
N SER A 93 1.09 -2.08 -6.44
CA SER A 93 2.12 -3.02 -6.90
C SER A 93 3.23 -3.18 -5.86
N GLU A 94 3.71 -2.08 -5.27
CA GLU A 94 4.71 -2.10 -4.20
C GLU A 94 4.21 -2.88 -2.97
N PHE A 95 2.93 -2.72 -2.61
CA PHE A 95 2.31 -3.50 -1.55
C PHE A 95 2.32 -5.01 -1.84
N ARG A 96 2.05 -5.44 -3.09
CA ARG A 96 2.08 -6.87 -3.45
C ARG A 96 3.48 -7.46 -3.28
N LYS A 97 4.50 -6.76 -3.77
CA LYS A 97 5.89 -7.18 -3.59
C LYS A 97 6.28 -7.27 -2.12
N LEU A 98 5.85 -6.29 -1.32
CA LEU A 98 6.07 -6.31 0.13
C LEU A 98 5.38 -7.51 0.78
N HIS A 99 4.15 -7.83 0.38
CA HIS A 99 3.42 -9.00 0.87
C HIS A 99 4.17 -10.29 0.57
N GLU A 100 4.60 -10.49 -0.69
CA GLU A 100 5.38 -11.66 -1.11
C GLU A 100 6.68 -11.77 -0.30
N ASN A 101 7.39 -10.67 -0.07
CA ASN A 101 8.61 -10.67 0.74
C ASN A 101 8.36 -11.00 2.22
N ILE A 102 7.20 -10.61 2.77
CA ILE A 102 6.80 -10.95 4.13
C ILE A 102 6.43 -12.43 4.21
N GLU A 103 5.69 -12.97 3.25
CA GLU A 103 5.36 -14.39 3.18
C GLU A 103 6.61 -15.27 3.05
N ASP A 104 7.58 -14.85 2.24
CA ASP A 104 8.88 -15.51 2.16
C ASP A 104 9.61 -15.47 3.51
N TYR A 105 9.64 -14.31 4.18
CA TYR A 105 10.24 -14.23 5.51
C TYR A 105 9.56 -15.16 6.51
N LEU A 106 8.23 -15.15 6.57
CA LEU A 106 7.44 -15.99 7.48
C LEU A 106 7.65 -17.49 7.21
N SER A 107 7.83 -17.88 5.95
CA SER A 107 8.13 -19.26 5.56
C SER A 107 9.54 -19.71 5.97
N ASN A 108 10.45 -18.75 6.14
CA ASN A 108 11.85 -18.97 6.55
C ASN A 108 12.08 -18.61 8.04
N CYS A 109 11.03 -18.39 8.83
CA CYS A 109 11.12 -18.03 10.26
C CYS A 109 11.39 -19.21 11.20
N GLU A 110 11.57 -20.43 10.70
CA GLU A 110 11.78 -21.63 11.52
C GLU A 110 13.24 -21.80 11.98
#